data_AF-A0A225DWY9-F1
#
_entry.id   AF-A0A225DWY9-F1
#
_cell.length_a   1.000
_cell.length_b   1.000
_cell.length_c   1.000
_cell.angle_alpha   90.00
_cell.angle_beta   90.00
_cell.angle_gamma   90.00
#
_symmetry.space_group_name_H-M   'P 1'
#
loop_
_entity.id
_entity.type
_entity.pdbx_description
1 polymer ?
#
loop_
_entity_poly.entity_id
_entity_poly.type
_entity_poly.pdbx_seq_one_letter_code
_entity_poly.pdbx_strand_id
1 'polypeptide(L)'
;MRSYQLYGLGTANRTRLNVAVREGSLVSFAYVLHLEFPEPGMHAFEKLLDGPMHRWMLWDQQWMIRQLYRLREAGLLSKVSEIDRMRQFTTRYTLADAVQRIVAFAKESPV
;
A
#
# COMPACT_ATOMS: atom_id res chain seq x y z
N MET A 1 23.82 -12.60 9.72
CA MET A 1 22.70 -11.95 10.45
C MET A 1 21.39 -12.42 9.84
N ARG A 2 20.42 -12.93 10.60
CA ARG A 2 19.12 -13.43 10.08
C ARG A 2 18.04 -12.36 10.16
N SER A 3 18.17 -11.29 9.36
CA SER A 3 17.37 -10.07 9.48
C SER A 3 15.86 -10.31 9.38
N TYR A 4 15.39 -11.18 8.47
CA TYR A 4 13.96 -11.51 8.34
C TYR A 4 13.37 -12.19 9.59
N GLN A 5 14.18 -13.01 10.27
CA GLN A 5 13.79 -13.70 11.49
C GLN A 5 13.74 -12.73 12.68
N LEU A 6 14.66 -11.75 12.70
CA LEU A 6 14.69 -10.68 13.70
C LEU A 6 13.46 -9.77 13.60
N TYR A 7 13.03 -9.42 12.38
CA TYR A 7 11.86 -8.57 12.15
C TYR A 7 10.52 -9.33 12.18
N GLY A 8 10.52 -10.63 12.48
CA GLY A 8 9.31 -11.47 12.49
C GLY A 8 8.65 -11.65 11.11
N LEU A 9 9.37 -11.34 10.02
CA LEU A 9 8.86 -11.38 8.65
C LEU A 9 9.05 -12.74 7.96
N GLY A 10 9.76 -13.67 8.60
CA GLY A 10 9.96 -15.01 8.05
C GLY A 10 10.90 -15.88 8.88
N THR A 11 10.97 -17.15 8.51
CA THR A 11 11.92 -18.11 9.08
C THR A 11 12.98 -18.45 8.05
N ALA A 12 14.24 -18.45 8.47
CA ALA A 12 15.37 -18.78 7.61
C ALA A 12 16.04 -20.06 8.12
N ASN A 13 16.25 -21.02 7.23
CA ASN A 13 17.14 -22.16 7.46
C ASN A 13 18.41 -22.01 6.58
N ARG A 14 19.27 -23.04 6.52
CA ARG A 14 20.55 -22.96 5.78
C ARG A 14 20.39 -22.81 4.26
N THR A 15 19.26 -23.21 3.68
CA THR A 15 19.05 -23.27 2.21
C THR A 15 17.75 -22.63 1.72
N ARG A 16 16.86 -22.22 2.63
CA ARG A 16 15.53 -21.69 2.35
C ARG A 16 15.20 -20.54 3.28
N LEU A 17 14.56 -19.52 2.71
CA LEU A 17 13.90 -18.44 3.41
C LEU A 17 12.40 -18.59 3.18
N ASN A 18 11.64 -18.82 4.26
CA ASN A 18 10.19 -18.87 4.22
C ASN A 18 9.66 -17.52 4.72
N VAL A 19 8.89 -16.85 3.88
CA VAL A 19 8.18 -15.60 4.21
C VAL A 19 6.69 -15.81 3.95
N ALA A 20 5.84 -15.12 4.72
CA ALA A 20 4.41 -15.12 4.52
C ALA A 20 3.93 -13.74 4.10
N VAL A 21 2.90 -13.71 3.26
CA VAL A 21 2.17 -12.47 3.00
C VAL A 21 1.50 -11.99 4.29
N ARG A 22 1.39 -10.68 4.46
CA ARG A 22 0.87 -10.05 5.67
C ARG A 22 0.02 -8.83 5.35
N GLU A 23 -0.78 -8.42 6.32
CA GLU A 23 -1.46 -7.13 6.29
C GLU A 23 -0.54 -6.04 6.85
N GLY A 24 -0.62 -4.83 6.28
CA GLY A 24 0.09 -3.64 6.76
C GLY A 24 -0.81 -2.73 7.60
N SER A 25 -0.40 -1.47 7.76
CA SER A 25 -1.27 -0.40 8.25
C SER A 25 -1.79 0.45 7.09
N LEU A 26 -2.97 1.04 7.24
CA LEU A 26 -3.54 1.96 6.24
C LEU A 26 -2.62 3.17 6.00
N VAL A 27 -2.02 3.71 7.06
CA VAL A 27 -1.10 4.86 7.03
C VAL A 27 0.17 4.51 6.24
N SER A 28 0.78 3.36 6.51
CA SER A 28 1.96 2.89 5.77
C SER A 28 1.62 2.63 4.31
N PHE A 29 0.46 2.03 4.03
CA PHE A 29 -0.01 1.80 2.66
C PHE A 29 -0.22 3.13 1.91
N ALA A 30 -0.86 4.12 2.53
CA ALA A 30 -1.06 5.45 1.94
C ALA A 30 0.27 6.12 1.55
N TYR A 31 1.27 6.03 2.42
CA TYR A 31 2.58 6.62 2.19
C TYR A 31 3.32 5.95 1.04
N VAL A 32 3.41 4.61 1.06
CA VAL A 32 4.14 3.87 0.01
C VAL A 32 3.41 4.00 -1.34
N LEU A 33 2.07 4.05 -1.35
CA LEU A 33 1.29 4.32 -2.57
C LEU A 33 1.67 5.65 -3.21
N HIS A 34 1.77 6.74 -2.44
CA HIS A 34 2.14 8.05 -2.97
C HIS A 34 3.65 8.18 -3.26
N LEU A 35 4.49 7.31 -2.71
CA LEU A 35 5.89 7.19 -3.13
C LEU A 35 5.99 6.53 -4.51
N GLU A 36 5.20 5.49 -4.77
CA GLU A 36 5.19 4.77 -6.06
C GLU A 36 4.48 5.56 -7.16
N PHE A 37 3.46 6.35 -6.79
CA PHE A 37 2.69 7.22 -7.68
C PHE A 37 2.75 8.68 -7.19
N PRO A 38 3.89 9.37 -7.37
CA PRO A 38 4.11 10.69 -6.80
C PRO A 38 3.34 11.82 -7.50
N GLU A 39 3.02 11.62 -8.78
CA GLU A 39 2.27 12.59 -9.58
C GLU A 39 0.76 12.25 -9.55
N PRO A 40 -0.12 13.25 -9.38
CA PRO A 40 -1.56 13.05 -9.49
C PRO A 40 -1.95 12.45 -10.84
N GLY A 41 -2.70 11.36 -10.82
CA GLY A 41 -3.04 10.65 -12.04
C GLY A 41 -3.97 9.47 -11.82
N MET A 42 -4.43 8.92 -12.95
CA MET A 42 -5.21 7.69 -12.98
C MET A 42 -4.27 6.51 -13.21
N HIS A 43 -4.35 5.51 -12.34
CA HIS A 43 -3.48 4.35 -12.34
C HIS A 43 -4.30 3.06 -12.32
N ALA A 44 -3.85 2.07 -13.10
CA ALA A 44 -4.44 0.75 -13.11
C ALA A 44 -4.02 -0.04 -11.85
N PHE A 45 -4.90 -0.92 -11.36
CA PHE A 45 -4.61 -1.77 -10.21
C PHE A 45 -3.40 -2.68 -10.50
N GLU A 46 -3.26 -3.14 -11.73
CA GLU A 46 -2.18 -4.02 -12.17
C GLU A 46 -0.80 -3.38 -11.93
N LYS A 47 -0.68 -2.05 -12.11
CA LYS A 47 0.57 -1.34 -11.80
C LYS A 47 0.95 -1.42 -10.32
N LEU A 48 -0.04 -1.45 -9.42
CA LEU A 48 0.14 -1.59 -7.98
C LEU A 48 0.40 -3.05 -7.58
N LEU A 49 -0.40 -3.97 -8.13
CA LEU A 49 -0.42 -5.38 -7.75
C LEU A 49 0.73 -6.18 -8.34
N ASP A 50 1.24 -5.78 -9.51
CA ASP A 50 2.43 -6.38 -10.13
C ASP A 50 3.70 -5.56 -9.82
N GLY A 51 3.52 -4.36 -9.26
CA GLY A 51 4.59 -3.45 -8.86
C GLY A 51 5.45 -3.98 -7.71
N PRO A 52 6.64 -3.41 -7.50
CA PRO A 52 7.57 -3.85 -6.46
C PRO A 52 6.99 -3.81 -5.03
N MET A 53 6.01 -2.92 -4.78
CA MET A 53 5.45 -2.72 -3.45
C MET A 53 4.87 -3.99 -2.82
N HIS A 54 4.07 -4.77 -3.55
CA HIS A 54 3.49 -6.00 -2.98
C HIS A 54 4.57 -7.03 -2.60
N ARG A 55 5.65 -7.12 -3.39
CA ARG A 55 6.76 -8.06 -3.15
C ARG A 55 7.66 -7.61 -2.01
N TRP A 56 8.02 -6.33 -1.97
CA TRP A 56 8.94 -5.79 -0.98
C TRP A 56 8.32 -5.72 0.40
N MET A 57 7.04 -5.33 0.47
CA MET A 57 6.32 -5.23 1.74
C MET A 57 5.70 -6.56 2.17
N LEU A 58 5.70 -7.56 1.28
CA LEU A 58 5.02 -8.85 1.44
C LEU A 58 3.53 -8.64 1.76
N TRP A 59 2.91 -7.64 1.14
CA TRP A 59 1.51 -7.34 1.41
C TRP A 59 0.58 -8.26 0.65
N ASP A 60 -0.47 -8.71 1.34
CA ASP A 60 -1.55 -9.46 0.70
C ASP A 60 -2.29 -8.59 -0.32
N GLN A 61 -2.44 -9.09 -1.55
CA GLN A 61 -3.04 -8.32 -2.65
C GLN A 61 -4.52 -7.99 -2.39
N GLN A 62 -5.28 -8.91 -1.79
CA GLN A 62 -6.67 -8.66 -1.45
C GLN A 62 -6.79 -7.58 -0.38
N TRP A 63 -5.88 -7.59 0.61
CA TRP A 63 -5.76 -6.54 1.60
C TRP A 63 -5.44 -5.18 0.98
N MET A 64 -4.48 -5.13 0.04
CA MET A 64 -4.14 -3.90 -0.68
C MET A 64 -5.34 -3.31 -1.44
N ILE A 65 -6.11 -4.16 -2.14
CA ILE A 65 -7.34 -3.74 -2.82
C ILE A 65 -8.32 -3.12 -1.83
N ARG A 66 -8.59 -3.78 -0.69
CA ARG A 66 -9.44 -3.23 0.37
C ARG A 66 -8.93 -1.88 0.88
N GLN A 67 -7.60 -1.71 0.99
CA GLN A 67 -7.03 -0.44 1.45
C GLN A 67 -7.23 0.69 0.45
N LEU A 68 -7.24 0.44 -0.87
CA LEU A 68 -7.56 1.48 -1.86
C LEU A 68 -8.94 2.09 -1.60
N TYR A 69 -9.94 1.26 -1.29
CA TYR A 69 -11.29 1.74 -0.94
C TYR A 69 -11.29 2.54 0.36
N ARG A 70 -10.57 2.08 1.39
CA ARG A 70 -10.43 2.83 2.64
C ARG A 70 -9.74 4.18 2.45
N LEU A 71 -8.72 4.26 1.58
CA LEU A 71 -8.08 5.53 1.26
C LEU A 71 -9.00 6.48 0.51
N ARG A 72 -9.90 5.96 -0.33
CA ARG A 72 -10.95 6.78 -0.96
C ARG A 72 -11.92 7.33 0.08
N GLU A 73 -12.38 6.49 1.01
CA GLU A 73 -13.27 6.90 2.10
C GLU A 73 -12.61 7.95 3.01
N ALA A 74 -11.32 7.80 3.28
CA ALA A 74 -10.51 8.78 4.01
C ALA A 74 -10.18 10.05 3.20
N GLY A 75 -10.61 10.14 1.94
CA GLY A 75 -10.32 11.27 1.05
C GLY A 75 -8.84 11.39 0.64
N LEU A 76 -8.03 10.36 0.84
CA LEU A 76 -6.63 10.32 0.38
C LEU A 76 -6.55 9.96 -1.11
N LEU A 77 -7.51 9.20 -1.64
CA LEU A 77 -7.72 8.99 -3.07
C LEU A 77 -8.96 9.73 -3.56
N SER A 78 -8.94 10.22 -4.81
CA SER A 78 -10.11 10.90 -5.38
C SER A 78 -11.16 9.93 -5.89
N LYS A 79 -10.72 8.80 -6.48
CA LYS A 79 -11.63 7.80 -7.05
C LYS A 79 -10.99 6.42 -7.02
N VAL A 80 -11.83 5.42 -6.84
CA VAL A 80 -11.54 4.00 -7.09
C VAL A 80 -12.72 3.46 -7.88
N SER A 81 -12.46 2.84 -9.02
CA SER A 81 -13.50 2.32 -9.92
C SER A 81 -13.09 1.00 -10.53
N GLU A 82 -14.06 0.09 -10.59
CA GLU A 82 -13.98 -1.17 -11.30
C GLU A 82 -15.13 -1.17 -12.31
N ILE A 83 -14.82 -0.97 -13.60
CA ILE A 83 -15.81 -0.96 -14.67
C ILE A 83 -15.36 -1.95 -15.75
N ASP A 84 -16.26 -2.83 -16.17
CA ASP A 84 -16.03 -3.91 -17.12
C ASP A 84 -14.86 -4.82 -16.73
N ARG A 85 -13.70 -4.63 -17.36
CA ARG A 85 -12.45 -5.36 -17.13
C ARG A 85 -11.33 -4.46 -16.62
N MET A 86 -11.60 -3.18 -16.36
CA MET A 86 -10.59 -2.20 -15.99
C MET A 86 -10.80 -1.73 -14.56
N ARG A 87 -9.77 -1.96 -13.73
CA ARG A 87 -9.74 -1.51 -12.34
C ARG A 87 -8.72 -0.39 -12.19
N GLN A 88 -9.18 0.76 -11.71
CA GLN A 88 -8.37 1.97 -11.65
C GLN A 88 -8.61 2.72 -10.36
N PHE A 89 -7.56 3.38 -9.88
CA PHE A 89 -7.62 4.36 -8.81
C PHE A 89 -7.05 5.69 -9.31
N THR A 90 -7.40 6.77 -8.64
CA THR A 90 -6.95 8.11 -8.98
C THR A 90 -6.34 8.78 -7.77
N THR A 91 -5.06 9.14 -7.89
CA THR A 91 -4.34 9.97 -6.92
C THR A 91 -4.61 11.44 -7.25
N ARG A 92 -4.77 12.27 -6.22
CA ARG A 92 -5.00 13.72 -6.38
C ARG A 92 -3.94 14.60 -5.74
N TYR A 93 -3.01 13.98 -5.04
CA TYR A 93 -2.02 14.66 -4.22
C TYR A 93 -0.63 14.28 -4.68
N THR A 94 0.27 15.26 -4.62
CA THR A 94 1.70 14.98 -4.64
C THR A 94 2.09 14.22 -3.37
N LEU A 95 3.25 13.58 -3.35
CA LEU A 95 3.76 12.94 -2.12
C LEU A 95 3.80 13.92 -0.93
N ALA A 96 4.26 15.15 -1.15
CA ALA A 96 4.38 16.15 -0.08
C ALA A 96 3.01 16.48 0.53
N ASP A 97 1.99 16.70 -0.31
CA ASP A 97 0.63 17.00 0.13
C ASP A 97 -0.03 15.78 0.79
N ALA A 98 0.19 14.58 0.24
CA ALA A 98 -0.33 13.35 0.79
C ALA A 98 0.23 13.08 2.19
N VAL A 99 1.54 13.30 2.42
CA VAL A 99 2.17 13.11 3.73
C VAL A 99 1.50 13.99 4.79
N GLN A 100 1.24 15.27 4.51
CA GLN A 100 0.57 16.15 5.48
C GLN A 100 -0.80 15.60 5.89
N ARG A 101 -1.56 15.06 4.94
CA ARG A 101 -2.89 14.48 5.17
C ARG A 101 -2.83 13.13 5.89
N ILE A 102 -1.88 12.30 5.53
CA ILE A 102 -1.62 11.01 6.19
C ILE A 102 -1.27 11.22 7.66
N VAL A 103 -0.41 12.21 7.96
CA VAL A 103 -0.05 12.56 9.33
C VAL A 103 -1.24 13.11 10.11
N ALA A 104 -2.07 13.96 9.51
CA ALA A 104 -3.30 14.45 10.14
C ALA A 104 -4.26 13.30 10.46
N PHE A 105 -4.53 12.44 9.47
CA PHE A 105 -5.38 11.25 9.64
C PHE A 105 -4.88 10.30 10.73
N ALA A 106 -3.57 10.04 10.79
CA ALA A 106 -2.98 9.19 11.82
C ALA A 106 -3.11 9.75 13.25
N LYS A 107 -3.23 11.08 13.41
CA LYS A 107 -3.47 11.71 14.71
C LYS A 107 -4.94 11.60 15.14
N GLU A 108 -5.87 11.60 14.20
CA GLU A 108 -7.31 11.53 14.45
C GLU A 108 -7.81 10.09 14.67
N SER A 109 -7.10 9.10 14.15
CA SER A 109 -7.38 7.67 14.36
C SER A 109 -6.18 6.96 15.00
N PRO A 110 -5.96 7.13 16.32
CA PRO A 110 -4.99 6.33 17.03
C PRO A 110 -5.44 4.87 16.97
N VAL A 111 -4.61 4.03 16.34
CA VAL A 111 -4.76 2.57 16.22
C VAL A 111 -4.85 1.94 17.61
#